data_AF-A0A1Q5U2N3-F1
#
_entry.id   AF-A0A1Q5U2N3-F1
#
_cell.length_a   1.000
_cell.length_b   1.000
_cell.length_c   1.000
_cell.angle_alpha   90.00
_cell.angle_beta   90.00
_cell.angle_gamma   90.00
#
_symmetry.space_group_name_H-M   'P 1'
#
loop_
_entity.id
_entity.type
_entity.pdbx_description
1 polymer ?
#
loop_
_entity_poly.entity_id
_entity_poly.type
_entity_poly.pdbx_seq_one_letter_code
_entity_poly.pdbx_strand_id
1 'polypeptide(L)'
;MVQWYTVPELQSHHEQAFGSRKPGPRTLPPGHDEASFQRAVDEFKAIVGDENVIIDEGLVNLRDPYPLFEEGFEASAGLWYAMLNSIPEGIDC
;
A
#
# COMPACT_ATOMS: atom_id res chain seq x y z
N MET A 1 -26.03 2.98 -1.56
CA MET A 1 -25.14 3.01 -2.74
C MET A 1 -25.58 4.19 -3.59
N VAL A 2 -24.68 5.13 -3.88
CA VAL A 2 -25.01 6.35 -4.65
C VAL A 2 -24.89 6.04 -6.13
N GLN A 3 -25.92 6.35 -6.91
CA GLN A 3 -25.91 6.17 -8.36
C GLN A 3 -25.42 7.46 -9.02
N TRP A 4 -24.25 7.40 -9.64
CA TRP A 4 -23.57 8.52 -10.30
C TRP A 4 -23.92 8.60 -11.79
N TYR A 5 -24.15 7.45 -12.41
CA TYR A 5 -24.45 7.35 -13.84
C TYR A 5 -25.78 6.65 -14.08
N THR A 6 -26.53 7.15 -15.06
CA THR A 6 -27.76 6.52 -15.55
C THR A 6 -27.46 5.31 -16.43
N VAL A 7 -26.27 5.28 -17.03
CA VAL A 7 -25.76 4.16 -17.86
C VAL A 7 -25.15 3.10 -16.94
N PRO A 8 -25.68 1.85 -16.92
CA PRO A 8 -25.22 0.80 -16.01
C PRO A 8 -23.75 0.45 -16.17
N GLU A 9 -23.22 0.45 -17.39
CA GLU A 9 -21.81 0.15 -17.65
C GLU A 9 -20.90 1.18 -16.99
N LEU A 10 -21.23 2.47 -17.08
CA LEU A 10 -20.46 3.55 -16.44
C LEU A 10 -20.55 3.49 -14.92
N GLN A 11 -21.72 3.15 -14.37
CA GLN A 11 -21.89 2.95 -12.94
C GLN A 11 -21.03 1.77 -12.44
N SER A 12 -21.01 0.65 -13.18
CA SER A 12 -20.18 -0.52 -12.84
C SER A 12 -18.70 -0.18 -12.87
N HIS A 13 -18.24 0.55 -13.90
CA HIS A 13 -16.84 0.99 -13.97
C HIS A 13 -16.47 1.94 -12.83
N HIS A 14 -17.38 2.84 -12.44
CA HIS A 14 -17.17 3.72 -11.30
C HIS A 14 -17.06 2.93 -9.99
N GLU A 15 -17.96 1.99 -9.75
CA GLU A 15 -17.91 1.14 -8.55
C GLU A 15 -16.66 0.26 -8.51
N GLN A 16 -16.16 -0.18 -9.66
CA GLN A 16 -14.91 -0.93 -9.76
C GLN A 16 -13.68 -0.05 -9.52
N ALA A 17 -13.65 1.16 -10.07
CA ALA A 17 -12.52 2.09 -9.94
C ALA A 17 -12.44 2.79 -8.58
N PHE A 18 -13.59 3.08 -7.96
CA PHE A 18 -13.69 3.82 -6.69
C PHE A 18 -14.20 2.95 -5.54
N GLY A 19 -14.23 1.62 -5.74
CA GLY A 19 -14.62 0.66 -4.72
C GLY A 19 -13.63 0.62 -3.55
N SER A 20 -14.06 0.01 -2.44
CA SER A 20 -13.22 -0.20 -1.26
C SER A 20 -11.94 -0.94 -1.64
N ARG A 21 -10.77 -0.41 -1.26
CA ARG A 21 -9.47 -1.05 -1.48
C ARG A 21 -9.51 -2.47 -0.91
N LYS A 22 -9.21 -3.47 -1.74
CA LYS A 22 -9.17 -4.87 -1.32
C LYS A 22 -7.75 -5.29 -0.95
N PRO A 23 -7.59 -6.22 0.00
CA PRO A 23 -6.32 -6.92 0.21
C PRO A 23 -5.82 -7.53 -1.09
N GLY A 24 -4.56 -7.23 -1.40
CA GLY A 24 -3.84 -7.84 -2.50
C GLY A 24 -3.26 -9.21 -2.15
N PRO A 25 -2.87 -10.03 -3.14
CA PRO A 25 -2.00 -11.18 -2.89
C PRO A 25 -0.69 -10.72 -2.23
N ARG A 26 -0.20 -11.50 -1.26
CA ARG A 26 1.13 -11.33 -0.70
C ARG A 26 2.15 -11.54 -1.83
N THR A 27 3.02 -10.56 -2.04
CA THR A 27 4.09 -10.64 -3.04
C THR A 27 5.45 -10.65 -2.36
N LEU A 28 6.35 -11.49 -2.86
CA LEU A 28 7.74 -11.52 -2.42
C LEU A 28 8.61 -10.81 -3.47
N PRO A 29 9.71 -10.17 -3.03
CA PRO A 29 10.70 -9.66 -3.96
C PRO A 29 11.23 -10.79 -4.87
N PRO A 30 11.55 -10.50 -6.14
CA PRO A 30 12.07 -11.51 -7.06
C PRO A 30 13.37 -12.11 -6.53
N GLY A 31 13.45 -13.45 -6.49
CA GLY A 31 14.63 -14.17 -6.00
C GLY A 31 14.72 -14.34 -4.48
N HIS A 32 13.71 -13.90 -3.72
CA HIS A 32 13.62 -14.11 -2.29
C HIS A 32 12.56 -15.16 -1.94
N ASP A 33 12.91 -16.02 -0.99
CA ASP A 33 11.96 -16.90 -0.32
C ASP A 33 11.37 -16.22 0.93
N GLU A 34 10.33 -16.83 1.49
CA GLU A 34 9.65 -16.30 2.67
C GLU A 34 10.60 -16.13 3.88
N ALA A 35 11.54 -17.06 4.04
CA ALA A 35 12.50 -17.01 5.15
C ALA A 35 13.50 -15.86 5.03
N SER A 36 14.02 -15.59 3.82
CA SER A 36 14.91 -14.45 3.59
C SER A 36 14.17 -13.12 3.67
N PHE A 37 12.92 -13.06 3.19
CA PHE A 37 12.08 -11.89 3.33
C PHE A 37 11.79 -11.58 4.81
N GLN A 38 11.38 -12.58 5.59
CA GLN A 38 11.12 -12.38 7.02
C GLN A 38 12.35 -11.90 7.78
N ARG A 39 13.54 -12.45 7.44
CA ARG A 39 14.80 -11.98 8.05
C ARG A 39 15.05 -10.49 7.76
N ALA A 40 14.85 -10.06 6.51
CA ALA A 40 14.99 -8.66 6.15
C ALA A 40 13.96 -7.77 6.88
N VAL A 41 12.71 -8.24 7.01
CA VAL A 41 11.67 -7.55 7.78
C VAL A 41 12.08 -7.38 9.24
N ASP A 42 12.62 -8.43 9.86
CA ASP A 42 13.08 -8.38 11.26
C ASP A 42 14.27 -7.43 11.44
N GLU A 43 15.19 -7.39 10.47
CA GLU A 43 16.28 -6.41 10.44
C GLU A 43 15.76 -4.98 10.31
N PHE A 44 14.79 -4.72 9.43
CA PHE A 44 14.18 -3.40 9.30
C PHE A 44 13.45 -2.97 10.56
N LYS A 45 12.68 -3.88 11.17
CA LYS A 45 12.01 -3.64 12.47
C LYS A 45 12.99 -3.24 13.55
N ALA A 46 14.16 -3.88 13.61
CA ALA A 46 15.20 -3.53 14.56
C ALA A 46 15.80 -2.13 14.33
N ILE A 47 15.76 -1.61 13.10
CA ILE A 47 16.32 -0.30 12.72
C ILE A 47 15.28 0.82 12.88
N VAL A 48 14.07 0.64 12.34
CA VAL A 48 13.05 1.68 12.27
C VAL A 48 11.97 1.57 13.35
N GLY A 49 11.88 0.46 14.07
CA GLY A 49 10.80 0.15 15.00
C GLY A 49 9.69 -0.68 14.35
N ASP A 50 9.02 -1.52 15.14
CA ASP A 50 8.00 -2.45 14.67
C ASP A 50 6.80 -1.74 14.02
N GLU A 51 6.40 -0.59 14.57
CA GLU A 51 5.27 0.23 14.11
C GLU A 51 5.51 0.88 12.74
N ASN A 52 6.77 0.94 12.32
CA ASN A 52 7.22 1.61 11.11
C ASN A 52 7.41 0.63 9.94
N VAL A 53 7.14 -0.66 10.15
CA VAL A 53 7.21 -1.70 9.12
C VAL A 53 5.81 -2.24 8.83
N ILE A 54 5.35 -2.05 7.59
CA ILE A 54 4.03 -2.46 7.11
C ILE A 54 4.18 -3.68 6.22
N ILE A 55 3.46 -4.75 6.54
CA ILE A 55 3.40 -5.99 5.75
C ILE A 55 1.94 -6.45 5.62
N ASP A 56 1.71 -7.43 4.74
CA ASP A 56 0.42 -8.11 4.58
C ASP A 56 -0.77 -7.14 4.37
N GLU A 57 -1.80 -7.24 5.20
CA GLU A 57 -3.03 -6.45 5.09
C GLU A 57 -2.79 -4.94 5.20
N GLY A 58 -1.71 -4.52 5.87
CA GLY A 58 -1.36 -3.11 5.96
C GLY A 58 -0.96 -2.48 4.61
N LEU A 59 -0.57 -3.30 3.63
CA LEU A 59 -0.19 -2.86 2.29
C LEU A 59 -1.38 -2.36 1.46
N VAL A 60 -2.62 -2.62 1.89
CA VAL A 60 -3.84 -2.13 1.24
C VAL A 60 -3.81 -0.61 1.05
N ASN A 61 -3.19 0.11 1.98
CA ASN A 61 -3.09 1.57 1.91
C ASN A 61 -1.97 2.07 0.99
N LEU A 62 -1.04 1.21 0.61
CA LEU A 62 0.07 1.51 -0.30
C LEU A 62 -0.23 1.12 -1.75
N ARG A 63 -1.34 0.41 -1.99
CA ARG A 63 -1.80 0.12 -3.34
C ARG A 63 -2.27 1.38 -4.04
N ASP A 64 -2.00 1.42 -5.34
CA ASP A 64 -2.51 2.46 -6.22
C ASP A 64 -4.05 2.52 -6.09
N PRO A 65 -4.62 3.67 -5.68
CA PRO A 65 -6.07 3.84 -5.63
C PRO A 65 -6.73 3.82 -7.02
N TYR A 66 -5.97 4.02 -8.09
CA TYR A 66 -6.45 4.09 -9.47
C TYR A 66 -5.62 3.21 -10.40
N PRO A 67 -5.62 1.88 -10.20
CA PRO A 67 -4.81 0.98 -10.99
C PRO A 67 -5.24 1.03 -12.46
N LEU A 68 -4.35 1.51 -13.33
CA LEU A 68 -4.56 1.49 -14.78
C LEU A 68 -4.40 0.08 -15.37
N PHE A 69 -3.76 -0.82 -14.62
CA PHE A 69 -3.54 -2.22 -14.98
C PHE A 69 -3.96 -3.10 -13.81
N GLU A 70 -4.65 -4.21 -14.08
CA GLU A 70 -5.13 -5.14 -13.04
C GLU A 70 -3.97 -5.84 -12.31
N GLU A 71 -2.80 -5.94 -12.94
CA GLU A 71 -1.61 -6.60 -12.42
C GLU A 71 -0.37 -5.75 -12.66
N GLY A 72 0.15 -5.12 -11.61
CA GLY A 72 1.39 -4.36 -11.66
C GLY A 72 1.61 -3.54 -10.40
N PHE A 73 2.86 -3.48 -9.94
CA PHE A 73 3.30 -2.60 -8.83
C PHE A 73 2.78 -2.97 -7.43
N GLU A 74 2.74 -4.25 -7.12
CA GLU A 74 2.48 -4.72 -5.76
C GLU A 74 3.70 -4.50 -4.86
N ALA A 75 3.50 -3.81 -3.74
CA ALA A 75 4.50 -3.71 -2.71
C ALA A 75 4.59 -5.04 -1.94
N SER A 76 5.82 -5.47 -1.62
CA SER A 76 6.06 -6.61 -0.72
C SER A 76 6.10 -6.17 0.75
N ALA A 77 6.59 -4.96 1.02
CA ALA A 77 6.64 -4.33 2.33
C ALA A 77 6.60 -2.81 2.20
N GLY A 78 6.08 -2.11 3.20
CA GLY A 78 6.19 -0.67 3.37
C GLY A 78 7.12 -0.35 4.55
N LEU A 79 8.02 0.61 4.37
CA LEU A 79 8.87 1.12 5.44
C LEU A 79 8.60 2.60 5.60
N TRP A 80 8.23 3.01 6.80
CA TRP A 80 8.18 4.40 7.20
C TRP A 80 9.42 4.71 8.02
N TYR A 81 10.08 5.82 7.74
CA TYR A 81 11.11 6.33 8.65
C TYR A 81 10.77 7.77 8.97
N ALA A 82 10.52 8.05 10.25
CA ALA A 82 10.54 9.42 10.71
C ALA A 82 12.02 9.83 10.79
N MET A 83 12.48 10.68 9.88
CA MET A 83 13.74 11.39 10.12
C MET A 83 13.52 12.23 11.39
N LEU A 84 14.14 11.83 12.50
CA LEU A 84 14.06 12.54 13.79
C LEU A 84 14.84 13.88 13.79
N ASN A 85 14.83 14.64 12.69
CA ASN A 85 15.35 16.00 12.65
C ASN A 85 14.51 16.91 11.73
N SER A 86 13.72 17.77 12.38
CA SER A 86 13.29 19.11 11.95
C SER A 86 12.50 19.26 10.64
N ILE A 87 11.18 19.22 10.73
CA ILE A 87 10.36 20.22 10.04
C ILE A 87 10.02 21.26 11.11
N PRO A 88 10.57 22.49 11.09
CA PRO A 88 10.04 23.54 11.94
C PRO A 88 8.57 23.75 11.54
N GLU A 89 7.67 23.67 12.52
CA GLU A 89 6.27 24.06 12.38
C GLU A 89 6.21 25.43 11.69
N GLY A 90 5.67 25.47 10.46
CA GLY A 90 5.56 26.72 9.70
C GLY A 90 5.69 26.57 8.20
N ILE A 91 4.93 25.67 7.58
CA ILE A 91 4.51 25.89 6.19
C ILE A 91 2.98 25.80 6.20
N ASP A 92 2.41 27.01 6.24
CA ASP A 92 1.03 27.31 5.92
C ASP A 92 0.78 26.88 4.45
N CYS A 93 -0.20 26.01 4.24
CA CYS A 93 -0.78 25.70 2.94
C CYS A 93 -2.26 26.04 2.99
#